data_AF-A0A6J7P6J6-F1
#
_entry.id   AF-A0A6J7P6J6-F1
#
_cell.length_a   1.000
_cell.length_b   1.000
_cell.length_c   1.000
_cell.angle_alpha   90.00
_cell.angle_beta   90.00
_cell.angle_gamma   90.00
#
_symmetry.space_group_name_H-M   'P 1'
#
loop_
_entity.id
_entity.type
_entity.pdbx_description
1 polymer ?
#
loop_
_entity_poly.entity_id
_entity_poly.type
_entity_poly.pdbx_seq_one_letter_code
_entity_poly.pdbx_strand_id
1 'polypeptide(L)'
;MMTRLALLGVCIAVAFCVAFVLRRRQPDAPTQASFEIPSQLDRSDFESPATPWLVVVFTSATCGTCADVATKANVLLSHDVAVQCVDFTEHPALHKKYNIEAVPTLVMANHDGVVLKGFLGPMKAQDMWAAMAECRDPGSVPESCSQHEHP
;
A
#
# COMPACT_ATOMS: atom_id res chain seq x y z
N MET A 1 -44.21 4.09 -46.53
CA MET A 1 -44.21 4.29 -45.06
C MET A 1 -43.39 3.21 -44.35
N MET A 2 -43.64 1.92 -44.63
CA MET A 2 -42.88 0.78 -44.07
C MET A 2 -41.37 0.78 -44.39
N THR A 3 -40.96 1.20 -45.59
CA THR A 3 -39.54 1.31 -45.99
C THR A 3 -38.76 2.34 -45.18
N ARG A 4 -39.40 3.45 -44.76
CA ARG A 4 -38.75 4.46 -43.91
C ARG A 4 -38.58 3.96 -42.47
N LEU A 5 -39.56 3.20 -41.96
CA LEU A 5 -39.50 2.58 -40.63
C LEU A 5 -38.42 1.49 -40.56
N ALA A 6 -38.28 0.67 -41.61
CA ALA A 6 -37.22 -0.33 -41.70
C ALA A 6 -35.83 0.33 -41.72
N LEU A 7 -35.66 1.41 -42.49
CA LEU A 7 -34.39 2.15 -42.55
C LEU A 7 -34.02 2.75 -41.19
N LEU A 8 -34.99 3.35 -40.49
CA LEU A 8 -34.78 3.90 -39.15
C LEU A 8 -34.36 2.82 -38.15
N GLY A 9 -35.01 1.64 -38.18
CA GLY A 9 -34.63 0.52 -37.31
C GLY A 9 -33.20 0.05 -37.52
N VAL A 10 -32.77 -0.06 -38.78
CA VAL A 10 -31.38 -0.43 -39.12
C VAL A 10 -30.40 0.63 -38.65
N CYS A 11 -30.68 1.91 -38.87
CA CYS A 11 -29.81 3.00 -38.41
C CYS A 11 -29.64 3.00 -36.89
N ILE A 12 -30.72 2.78 -36.14
CA ILE A 12 -30.67 2.72 -34.67
C ILE A 12 -29.83 1.52 -34.21
N ALA A 13 -30.02 0.34 -34.81
CA ALA A 13 -29.26 -0.86 -34.47
C ALA A 13 -27.75 -0.68 -34.73
N VAL A 14 -27.40 -0.08 -35.87
CA VAL A 14 -26.00 0.23 -36.22
C VAL A 14 -25.42 1.24 -35.23
N ALA A 15 -26.15 2.31 -34.90
CA ALA A 15 -25.71 3.30 -33.92
C ALA A 15 -25.48 2.67 -32.53
N PHE A 16 -26.38 1.79 -32.09
CA PHE A 16 -26.23 1.06 -30.82
C PHE A 16 -25.01 0.14 -30.82
N CYS A 17 -24.80 -0.64 -31.89
CA CYS A 17 -23.64 -1.51 -32.02
C CYS A 17 -22.34 -0.70 -32.01
N VAL A 18 -22.27 0.41 -32.76
CA VAL A 18 -21.10 1.28 -32.80
C VAL A 18 -20.85 1.89 -31.42
N ALA A 19 -21.87 2.42 -30.75
CA ALA A 19 -21.74 2.96 -29.39
C ALA A 19 -21.30 1.91 -28.38
N PHE A 20 -21.82 0.68 -28.46
CA PHE A 20 -21.44 -0.42 -27.59
C PHE A 20 -19.98 -0.83 -27.79
N VAL A 21 -19.52 -0.91 -29.04
CA VAL A 21 -18.12 -1.23 -29.36
C VAL A 21 -17.19 -0.10 -28.94
N LEU A 22 -17.55 1.16 -29.21
CA LEU A 22 -16.75 2.32 -28.82
C LEU A 22 -16.66 2.45 -27.29
N ARG A 23 -17.75 2.20 -26.57
CA ARG A 23 -17.76 2.23 -25.09
C ARG A 23 -16.92 1.11 -24.49
N ARG A 24 -16.92 -0.08 -25.10
CA ARG A 24 -16.00 -1.18 -24.73
C ARG A 24 -14.54 -0.90 -25.07
N ARG A 25 -14.28 0.04 -25.98
CA ARG A 25 -12.94 0.41 -26.45
C ARG A 25 -12.41 1.68 -25.81
N GLN A 26 -13.13 2.31 -24.89
CA GLN A 26 -12.54 3.39 -24.10
C GLN A 26 -11.64 2.76 -23.03
N PRO A 27 -10.30 2.90 -23.13
CA PRO A 27 -9.43 2.53 -22.03
C PRO A 27 -9.83 3.39 -20.82
N ASP A 28 -9.86 2.77 -19.64
CA ASP A 28 -10.11 3.50 -18.40
C ASP A 28 -9.20 4.73 -18.36
N ALA A 29 -9.78 5.90 -18.02
CA ALA A 29 -9.01 7.13 -17.87
C ALA A 29 -7.81 6.85 -16.95
N PRO A 30 -6.67 7.57 -17.06
CA PRO A 30 -5.50 7.32 -16.23
C PRO A 30 -5.82 7.59 -14.75
N THR A 31 -6.42 6.63 -14.07
CA THR A 31 -6.58 6.61 -12.62
C THR A 31 -5.20 6.27 -12.10
N GLN A 32 -4.55 7.26 -11.50
CA GLN A 32 -3.37 6.98 -10.71
C GLN A 32 -3.76 5.94 -9.66
N ALA A 33 -3.05 4.82 -9.61
CA ALA A 33 -3.26 3.82 -8.57
C ALA A 33 -3.02 4.50 -7.21
N SER A 34 -4.05 4.52 -6.35
CA SER A 34 -3.92 4.97 -4.98
C SER A 34 -3.30 3.84 -4.17
N PHE A 35 -2.00 3.92 -3.92
CA PHE A 35 -1.34 2.97 -3.03
C PHE A 35 -1.69 3.32 -1.58
N GLU A 36 -2.69 2.63 -1.02
CA GLU A 36 -3.11 2.82 0.37
C GLU A 36 -2.26 1.99 1.32
N ILE A 37 -1.88 2.62 2.44
CA ILE A 37 -1.20 1.95 3.54
C ILE A 37 -2.28 1.47 4.51
N PRO A 38 -2.23 0.22 5.00
CA PRO A 38 -3.21 -0.27 5.95
C PRO A 38 -3.17 0.56 7.23
N SER A 39 -4.33 0.95 7.74
CA SER A 39 -4.49 1.68 9.00
C SER A 39 -4.55 0.75 10.22
N GLN A 40 -4.82 -0.53 9.99
CA GLN A 40 -5.01 -1.55 11.04
C GLN A 40 -4.43 -2.88 10.59
N LEU A 41 -3.74 -3.54 11.51
CA LEU A 41 -3.27 -4.92 11.43
C LEU A 41 -4.02 -5.78 12.44
N ASP A 42 -4.34 -7.00 12.05
CA ASP A 42 -4.74 -8.07 12.97
C ASP A 42 -3.49 -8.71 13.54
N ARG A 43 -3.22 -8.47 14.83
CA ARG A 43 -2.04 -8.98 15.53
C ARG A 43 -1.87 -10.48 15.41
N SER A 44 -2.97 -11.22 15.30
CA SER A 44 -2.95 -12.69 15.24
C SER A 44 -2.42 -13.26 13.91
N ASP A 45 -2.28 -12.43 12.88
CA ASP A 45 -1.67 -12.84 11.61
C ASP A 45 -0.14 -12.95 11.67
N PHE A 46 0.48 -12.46 12.75
CA PHE A 46 1.93 -12.27 12.87
C PHE A 46 2.51 -13.13 14.00
N GLU A 47 3.81 -13.42 13.94
CA GLU A 47 4.46 -14.41 14.81
C GLU A 47 4.46 -14.03 16.30
N SER A 48 4.52 -12.73 16.60
CA SER A 48 4.64 -12.18 17.95
C SER A 48 3.47 -11.25 18.29
N PRO A 49 2.24 -11.77 18.40
CA PRO A 49 1.04 -10.94 18.58
C PRO A 49 1.09 -10.13 19.89
N ALA A 50 1.72 -10.68 20.93
CA ALA A 50 1.80 -10.08 22.26
C ALA A 50 2.92 -9.04 22.45
N THR A 51 3.85 -8.89 21.49
CA THR A 51 4.92 -7.89 21.61
C THR A 51 4.33 -6.48 21.48
N PRO A 52 4.70 -5.53 22.36
CA PRO A 52 4.07 -4.20 22.42
C PRO A 52 4.01 -3.45 21.08
N TRP A 53 5.05 -3.60 20.26
CA TRP A 53 5.16 -2.99 18.95
C TRP A 53 5.43 -4.03 17.87
N LEU A 54 4.84 -3.82 16.69
CA LEU A 54 5.10 -4.62 15.50
C LEU A 54 5.50 -3.71 14.35
N VAL A 55 6.62 -4.07 13.71
CA VAL A 55 7.06 -3.51 12.45
C VAL A 55 6.87 -4.58 11.40
N VAL A 56 6.05 -4.30 10.38
CA VAL A 56 5.84 -5.22 9.26
C VAL A 56 6.43 -4.60 8.00
N VAL A 57 7.24 -5.37 7.28
CA VAL A 57 7.74 -5.00 5.96
C VAL A 57 7.12 -5.94 4.93
N PHE A 58 6.11 -5.45 4.21
CA PHE A 58 5.59 -6.13 3.04
C PHE A 58 6.61 -5.99 1.91
N THR A 59 7.11 -7.13 1.43
CA THR A 59 8.29 -7.23 0.57
C THR A 59 8.07 -8.20 -0.59
N SER A 60 9.04 -8.26 -1.51
CA SER A 60 9.11 -9.27 -2.56
C SER A 60 10.57 -9.65 -2.81
N ALA A 61 10.85 -10.95 -2.90
CA ALA A 61 12.19 -11.50 -3.14
C ALA A 61 12.84 -11.03 -4.44
N THR A 62 12.06 -10.61 -5.45
CA THR A 62 12.58 -10.12 -6.73
C THR A 62 12.83 -8.60 -6.76
N CYS A 63 12.65 -7.91 -5.63
CA CYS A 63 12.77 -6.46 -5.51
C CYS A 63 14.03 -6.08 -4.69
N GLY A 64 15.04 -5.51 -5.36
CA GLY A 64 16.30 -5.12 -4.70
C GLY A 64 16.13 -4.08 -3.59
N THR A 65 15.29 -3.06 -3.81
CA THR A 65 14.94 -2.06 -2.78
C THR A 65 14.26 -2.70 -1.56
N CYS A 66 13.46 -3.73 -1.79
CA CYS A 66 12.73 -4.39 -0.73
C CYS A 66 13.68 -5.16 0.21
N ALA A 67 14.72 -5.80 -0.33
CA ALA A 67 15.77 -6.44 0.45
C ALA A 67 16.53 -5.44 1.34
N ASP A 68 16.83 -4.25 0.82
CA ASP A 68 17.50 -3.17 1.57
C ASP A 68 16.62 -2.66 2.73
N VAL A 69 15.33 -2.38 2.47
CA VAL A 69 14.38 -1.95 3.51
C VAL A 69 14.19 -3.02 4.58
N ALA A 70 14.01 -4.29 4.18
CA ALA A 70 13.88 -5.41 5.11
C ALA A 70 15.11 -5.57 6.02
N THR A 71 16.31 -5.46 5.45
CA THR A 71 17.58 -5.53 6.20
C THR A 71 17.68 -4.40 7.23
N LYS A 72 17.32 -3.17 6.85
CA LYS A 72 17.35 -2.01 7.75
C LYS A 72 16.30 -2.10 8.85
N ALA A 73 15.10 -2.59 8.55
CA ALA A 73 14.02 -2.73 9.51
C ALA A 73 14.37 -3.71 10.64
N ASN A 74 15.11 -4.79 10.34
CA ASN A 74 15.55 -5.77 11.33
C ASN A 74 16.39 -5.16 12.46
N VAL A 75 17.01 -4.00 12.25
CA VAL A 75 17.77 -3.29 13.29
C VAL A 75 16.87 -2.77 14.42
N LEU A 76 15.56 -2.62 14.18
CA LEU A 76 14.58 -2.24 15.21
C LEU A 76 14.18 -3.40 16.15
N LEU A 77 14.51 -4.64 15.81
CA LEU A 77 14.12 -5.82 16.59
C LEU A 77 14.66 -5.71 18.02
N SER A 78 13.76 -5.78 19.00
CA SER A 78 14.11 -5.75 20.43
C SER A 78 13.09 -6.54 21.24
N HIS A 79 13.27 -6.61 22.57
CA HIS A 79 12.28 -7.22 23.46
C HIS A 79 10.86 -6.64 23.26
N ASP A 80 10.76 -5.34 22.98
CA ASP A 80 9.49 -4.62 22.89
C ASP A 80 9.04 -4.35 21.45
N VAL A 81 9.88 -4.65 20.44
CA VAL A 81 9.55 -4.50 19.01
C VAL A 81 9.80 -5.81 18.28
N ALA A 82 8.72 -6.38 17.74
CA ALA A 82 8.79 -7.46 16.78
C ALA A 82 8.96 -6.87 15.38
N VAL A 83 9.82 -7.46 14.56
CA VAL A 83 9.97 -7.11 13.14
C VAL A 83 9.65 -8.35 12.33
N GLN A 84 8.73 -8.24 11.37
CA GLN A 84 8.38 -9.33 10.48
C GLN A 84 8.38 -8.87 9.02
N CYS A 85 9.07 -9.63 8.17
CA CYS A 85 9.04 -9.44 6.72
C CYS A 85 7.98 -10.36 6.12
N VAL A 86 7.10 -9.82 5.29
CA VAL A 86 6.00 -10.56 4.65
C VAL A 86 6.24 -10.55 3.15
N ASP A 87 6.84 -11.63 2.63
CA ASP A 87 7.08 -11.78 1.19
C ASP A 87 5.79 -12.04 0.41
N PHE A 88 5.64 -11.39 -0.74
CA PHE A 88 4.47 -11.51 -1.61
C PHE A 88 4.23 -12.94 -2.13
N THR A 89 5.29 -13.68 -2.42
CA THR A 89 5.22 -15.05 -2.96
C THR A 89 4.91 -16.06 -1.86
N GLU A 90 5.50 -15.87 -0.68
CA GLU A 90 5.30 -16.77 0.47
C GLU A 90 3.96 -16.52 1.18
N HIS A 91 3.52 -15.26 1.27
CA HIS A 91 2.33 -14.85 2.01
C HIS A 91 1.34 -14.02 1.16
N PRO A 92 0.91 -14.48 -0.03
CA PRO A 92 0.03 -13.71 -0.91
C PRO A 92 -1.33 -13.40 -0.27
N ALA A 93 -1.78 -14.25 0.66
CA ALA A 93 -3.03 -14.04 1.40
C ALA A 93 -2.96 -12.80 2.31
N LEU A 94 -1.81 -12.52 2.94
CA LEU A 94 -1.64 -11.33 3.78
C LEU A 94 -1.56 -10.06 2.95
N HIS A 95 -0.82 -10.07 1.83
CA HIS A 95 -0.79 -8.94 0.89
C HIS A 95 -2.20 -8.61 0.38
N LYS A 96 -2.99 -9.63 0.04
CA LYS A 96 -4.39 -9.44 -0.34
C LYS A 96 -5.27 -8.93 0.81
N LYS A 97 -5.16 -9.50 2.01
CA LYS A 97 -5.95 -9.11 3.20
C LYS A 97 -5.78 -7.64 3.53
N TYR A 98 -4.55 -7.12 3.42
CA TYR A 98 -4.20 -5.74 3.74
C TYR A 98 -4.16 -4.80 2.53
N ASN A 99 -4.63 -5.24 1.37
CA ASN A 99 -4.62 -4.50 0.10
C ASN A 99 -3.24 -3.88 -0.23
N ILE A 100 -2.18 -4.67 -0.09
CA ILE A 100 -0.83 -4.23 -0.39
C ILE A 100 -0.62 -4.28 -1.91
N GLU A 101 -0.73 -3.12 -2.55
CA GLU A 101 -0.62 -2.97 -4.01
C GLU A 101 0.79 -2.59 -4.46
N ALA A 102 1.68 -2.21 -3.54
CA ALA A 102 3.06 -1.89 -3.82
C ALA A 102 4.01 -2.30 -2.69
N VAL A 103 5.23 -2.65 -3.08
CA VAL A 103 6.33 -3.04 -2.19
C VAL A 103 7.59 -2.22 -2.50
N PRO A 104 8.44 -1.92 -1.50
CA PRO A 104 8.25 -2.25 -0.09
C PRO A 104 7.25 -1.32 0.60
N THR A 105 6.40 -1.89 1.45
CA THR A 105 5.52 -1.13 2.36
C THR A 105 5.90 -1.49 3.79
N LEU A 106 6.36 -0.50 4.57
CA LEU A 106 6.71 -0.66 5.98
C LEU A 106 5.61 -0.02 6.83
N VAL A 107 5.11 -0.74 7.83
CA VAL A 107 4.15 -0.22 8.81
C VAL A 107 4.59 -0.50 10.23
N MET A 108 4.28 0.42 11.14
CA MET A 108 4.54 0.33 12.56
C MET A 108 3.21 0.38 13.31
N ALA A 109 2.89 -0.69 14.03
CA ALA A 109 1.63 -0.85 14.72
C ALA A 109 1.83 -1.06 16.23
N ASN A 110 0.90 -0.51 17.01
CA ASN A 110 0.84 -0.72 18.45
C ASN A 110 0.29 -2.12 18.81
N HIS A 111 0.13 -2.38 20.11
CA HIS A 111 -0.37 -3.65 20.63
C HIS A 111 -1.80 -3.99 20.18
N ASP A 112 -2.64 -3.00 19.88
CA ASP A 112 -3.99 -3.18 19.35
C ASP A 112 -3.99 -3.43 17.83
N GLY A 113 -2.82 -3.32 17.19
CA GLY A 113 -2.68 -3.42 15.73
C GLY A 113 -2.99 -2.13 14.98
N VAL A 114 -3.21 -1.00 15.67
CA VAL A 114 -3.40 0.30 15.01
C VAL A 114 -2.06 0.74 14.42
N VAL A 115 -2.05 1.02 13.12
CA VAL A 115 -0.86 1.52 12.42
C VAL A 115 -0.68 3.01 12.70
N LEU A 116 0.40 3.36 13.38
CA LEU A 116 0.72 4.75 13.76
C LEU A 116 1.60 5.44 12.72
N LYS A 117 2.45 4.67 12.03
CA LYS A 117 3.32 5.15 10.94
C LYS A 117 3.38 4.12 9.84
N GLY A 118 3.41 4.60 8.60
CA GLY A 118 3.60 3.75 7.44
C GLY A 118 4.33 4.48 6.33
N PHE A 119 5.09 3.72 5.54
CA PHE A 119 5.99 4.23 4.53
C PHE A 119 5.95 3.33 3.30
N LEU A 120 5.93 3.96 2.14
CA LEU A 120 5.99 3.29 0.85
C LEU A 120 7.30 3.64 0.16
N GLY A 121 8.08 2.62 -0.21
CA GLY A 121 9.33 2.79 -0.97
C GLY A 121 10.61 2.79 -0.13
N PRO A 122 11.74 3.26 -0.71
CA PRO A 122 13.04 3.27 -0.05
C PRO A 122 13.05 4.10 1.23
N MET A 123 13.77 3.64 2.25
CA MET A 123 13.88 4.33 3.54
C MET A 123 15.27 4.15 4.16
N LYS A 124 15.75 5.16 4.90
CA LYS A 124 16.99 5.07 5.68
C LYS A 124 16.70 4.45 7.05
N ALA A 125 17.68 3.72 7.59
CA ALA A 125 17.55 3.16 8.94
C ALA A 125 17.30 4.23 10.01
N GLN A 126 17.92 5.42 9.86
CA GLN A 126 17.73 6.55 10.78
C GLN A 126 16.27 7.01 10.84
N ASP A 127 15.60 7.08 9.68
CA ASP A 127 14.20 7.49 9.60
C ASP A 127 13.29 6.43 10.26
N MET A 128 13.61 5.15 10.12
CA MET A 128 12.91 4.05 10.81
C MET A 128 13.05 4.17 12.34
N TRP A 129 14.27 4.42 12.83
CA TRP A 129 14.54 4.62 14.25
C TRP A 129 13.78 5.81 14.82
N ALA A 130 13.82 6.95 14.13
CA ALA A 130 13.08 8.14 14.51
C ALA A 130 11.57 7.87 14.53
N ALA A 131 11.02 7.25 13.49
CA ALA A 131 9.60 6.91 13.43
C ALA A 131 9.17 5.97 14.56
N MET A 132 10.00 4.98 14.92
CA MET A 132 9.72 4.06 16.02
C MET A 132 9.82 4.76 17.38
N ALA A 133 10.76 5.68 17.57
CA ALA A 133 10.85 6.51 18.77
C ALA A 133 9.60 7.36 18.94
N GLU A 134 9.15 8.04 17.88
CA GLU A 134 7.93 8.85 17.86
C GLU A 134 6.66 8.02 18.15
N CYS A 135 6.60 6.77 17.66
CA CYS A 135 5.50 5.87 18.01
C CYS A 135 5.46 5.54 19.51
N ARG A 136 6.63 5.34 20.12
CA ARG A 136 6.78 4.95 21.54
C ARG A 136 6.56 6.11 22.50
N ASP A 137 7.04 7.30 22.13
CA ASP A 137 7.00 8.51 22.92
C ASP A 137 6.67 9.70 21.99
N PRO A 138 5.39 10.03 21.80
CA PRO A 138 4.97 11.11 20.91
C PRO A 138 5.58 12.46 21.29
N GLY A 139 6.21 13.14 20.34
CA GLY A 139 6.96 14.38 20.55
C GLY A 139 8.44 14.20 20.94
N SER A 140 8.94 12.96 20.99
CA SER A 140 10.35 12.66 21.24
C SER A 140 11.26 13.01 20.06
N VAL A 141 10.70 13.12 18.85
CA VAL A 141 11.42 13.57 17.66
C VAL A 141 11.01 15.00 17.34
N PRO A 142 11.96 15.94 17.18
CA PRO A 142 11.63 17.29 16.77
C PRO A 142 10.92 17.27 15.41
N GLU A 143 9.94 18.16 15.20
CA GLU A 143 9.30 18.31 13.90
C GLU A 143 10.39 18.48 12.82
N SER A 144 10.34 17.62 11.78
CA SER A 144 11.29 17.74 10.69
C SER A 144 11.11 19.10 10.01
N CYS A 145 12.20 19.85 9.84
CA CYS A 145 12.22 21.12 9.11
C CYS A 145 11.79 20.88 7.65
N SER A 146 10.49 20.94 7.39
CA SER A 146 9.89 20.78 6.06
C SER A 146 9.49 22.12 5.42
N GLN A 147 9.88 23.24 6.02
CA GLN A 147 9.84 24.54 5.34
C GLN A 147 11.18 24.81 4.63
N HIS A 148 11.34 24.19 3.46
CA HIS A 148 12.15 24.81 2.40
C HIS A 148 11.19 25.49 1.44
N GLU A 149 10.88 26.75 1.70
CA GLU A 149 10.38 27.67 0.67
C GLU A 149 11.42 27.70 -0.45
N HIS A 150 11.03 27.22 -1.64
CA HIS A 150 11.79 27.49 -2.85
C HIS A 150 11.48 28.93 -3.30
N PRO A 151 12.51 29.77 -3.55
CA PRO A 151 12.33 31.11 -4.12
C PRO A 151 11.84 31.08 -5.56
#